data_AF-A0A0C9YH54-F1
#
_entry.id   AF-A0A0C9YH54-F1
#
_cell.length_a   1.000
_cell.length_b   1.000
_cell.length_c   1.000
_cell.angle_alpha   90.00
_cell.angle_beta   90.00
_cell.angle_gamma   90.00
#
_symmetry.space_group_name_H-M   'P 1'
#
loop_
_entity.id
_entity.type
_entity.pdbx_description
1 polymer ?
#
loop_
_entity_poly.entity_id
_entity_poly.type
_entity_poly.pdbx_seq_one_letter_code
_entity_poly.pdbx_strand_id
1 'polypeptide(L)'
;MHLISLQRALCVLAVIPVLFKTLLAAVLAIDCGTDWMKTSLMKPGVLFDILLNKDSKRKIQSSVVWKRDDRLFGTDAVNLVCLYFHLHDTCH
;
A
#
# COMPACT_ATOMS: atom_id res chain seq x y z
N MET A 1 -30.81 18.54 -43.32
CA MET A 1 -29.63 17.66 -43.23
C MET A 1 -28.67 18.12 -42.13
N HIS A 2 -28.12 19.33 -42.19
CA HIS A 2 -27.16 19.83 -41.17
C HIS A 2 -27.70 19.95 -39.74
N LEU A 3 -28.96 20.37 -39.56
CA LEU A 3 -29.56 20.54 -38.22
C LEU A 3 -29.71 19.21 -37.47
N ILE A 4 -30.06 18.14 -38.19
CA ILE A 4 -30.21 16.79 -37.63
C ILE A 4 -28.84 16.19 -37.31
N SER A 5 -27.84 16.41 -38.17
CA SER A 5 -26.46 16.01 -37.90
C SER A 5 -25.88 16.72 -36.67
N LEU A 6 -26.18 18.00 -36.50
CA LEU A 6 -25.76 18.78 -35.33
C LEU A 6 -26.41 18.27 -34.04
N GLN A 7 -27.72 18.01 -34.07
CA GLN A 7 -28.45 17.47 -32.92
C GLN A 7 -27.94 16.09 -32.51
N ARG A 8 -27.63 15.22 -33.47
CA ARG A 8 -27.01 13.91 -33.21
C ARG A 8 -25.62 14.05 -32.59
N ALA A 9 -24.78 14.93 -33.12
CA ALA A 9 -23.45 15.18 -32.57
C ALA A 9 -23.54 15.69 -31.12
N LEU A 10 -24.50 16.58 -30.82
CA LEU A 10 -24.74 17.10 -29.47
C LEU A 10 -25.20 16.02 -28.50
N CYS A 11 -26.12 15.14 -28.92
CA CYS A 11 -26.56 14.00 -28.12
C CYS A 11 -25.41 13.03 -27.82
N VAL A 12 -24.57 12.73 -28.80
CA VAL A 12 -23.40 11.87 -28.61
C VAL A 12 -22.42 12.51 -27.62
N LEU A 13 -22.11 13.80 -27.78
CA LEU A 13 -21.20 14.52 -26.88
C LEU A 13 -21.70 14.56 -25.43
N ALA A 14 -23.03 14.67 -25.22
CA ALA A 14 -23.63 14.66 -23.89
C ALA A 14 -23.64 13.28 -23.22
N VAL A 15 -23.77 12.19 -24.00
CA VAL A 15 -23.83 10.82 -23.48
C VAL A 15 -22.43 10.29 -23.12
N ILE A 16 -21.40 10.66 -23.89
CA ILE A 16 -20.00 10.23 -23.69
C ILE A 16 -19.53 10.34 -22.23
N PRO A 17 -19.62 11.49 -21.52
CA PRO A 17 -19.13 11.60 -20.15
C PRO A 17 -19.92 10.76 -19.14
N VAL A 18 -21.19 10.47 -19.40
CA VAL A 18 -22.03 9.62 -18.54
C VAL A 18 -21.61 8.15 -18.63
N LEU A 19 -21.00 7.74 -19.74
CA LEU A 19 -20.45 6.39 -19.93
C LEU A 19 -19.15 6.17 -19.15
N PHE A 20 -18.41 7.24 -18.80
CA PHE A 20 -17.19 7.16 -18.03
C PHE A 20 -17.48 7.38 -16.53
N LYS A 21 -17.53 6.29 -15.76
CA LYS A 21 -17.49 6.39 -14.29
C LYS A 21 -16.08 6.75 -13.84
N THR A 22 -15.91 7.89 -13.18
CA THR A 22 -14.68 8.22 -12.45
C THR A 22 -14.65 7.46 -11.13
N LEU A 23 -13.71 6.53 -10.97
CA LEU A 23 -13.50 5.79 -9.73
C LEU A 23 -12.48 6.54 -8.87
N LEU A 24 -12.92 7.16 -7.78
CA LEU A 24 -12.02 7.77 -6.78
C LEU A 24 -11.51 6.70 -5.81
N ALA A 25 -10.63 5.82 -6.28
CA ALA A 25 -10.01 4.79 -5.47
C ALA A 25 -8.73 5.31 -4.79
N ALA A 26 -8.45 4.80 -3.60
CA ALA A 26 -7.13 4.93 -2.99
C ALA A 26 -6.23 3.79 -3.47
N VAL A 27 -4.96 4.10 -3.74
CA VAL A 27 -3.94 3.16 -4.18
C VAL A 27 -2.88 3.04 -3.09
N LEU A 28 -2.62 1.81 -2.66
CA LEU A 28 -1.53 1.48 -1.75
C LEU A 28 -0.36 0.95 -2.57
N ALA A 29 0.79 1.61 -2.48
CA ALA A 29 2.04 1.10 -3.04
C ALA A 29 2.90 0.49 -1.94
N ILE A 30 3.55 -0.64 -2.24
CA ILE A 30 4.40 -1.40 -1.33
C ILE A 30 5.75 -1.62 -2.01
N ASP A 31 6.82 -1.16 -1.35
CA ASP A 31 8.22 -1.40 -1.72
C ASP A 31 8.73 -2.58 -0.89
N CYS A 32 9.01 -3.71 -1.54
CA CYS A 32 9.46 -4.97 -0.93
C CYS A 32 10.99 -5.12 -0.99
N GLY A 33 11.73 -4.16 -0.44
CA GLY A 33 13.19 -4.23 -0.37
C GLY A 33 13.69 -5.34 0.57
N THR A 34 14.94 -5.77 0.37
CA THR A 34 15.56 -6.88 1.14
C THR A 34 15.70 -6.57 2.63
N ASP A 35 16.12 -5.37 3.00
CA ASP A 35 16.31 -5.00 4.42
C ASP A 35 15.10 -4.24 4.99
N TRP A 36 14.41 -3.49 4.13
CA TRP A 36 13.34 -2.59 4.54
C TRP A 36 12.16 -2.62 3.57
N MET A 37 10.97 -2.73 4.14
CA MET A 37 9.70 -2.53 3.48
C MET A 37 9.18 -1.12 3.74
N LYS A 38 8.64 -0.48 2.70
CA LYS A 38 7.97 0.83 2.80
C LYS A 38 6.59 0.76 2.17
N THR A 39 5.67 1.58 2.66
CA THR A 39 4.33 1.67 2.09
C THR A 39 3.92 3.13 1.92
N SER A 40 3.14 3.42 0.89
CA SER A 40 2.64 4.76 0.62
C SER A 40 1.22 4.73 0.09
N LEU A 41 0.42 5.72 0.47
CA LEU A 41 -0.97 5.86 0.07
C LEU A 41 -1.13 7.04 -0.88
N MET A 42 -1.82 6.79 -1.99
CA MET A 42 -2.22 7.82 -2.95
C MET A 42 -3.74 7.81 -3.05
N LYS A 43 -4.38 8.98 -2.92
CA LYS A 43 -5.83 9.11 -3.05
C LYS A 43 -6.16 10.44 -3.73
N PRO A 44 -7.15 10.50 -4.64
CA PRO A 44 -7.62 11.77 -5.18
C PRO A 44 -7.97 12.77 -4.06
N GLY A 45 -7.41 13.98 -4.14
CA GLY A 45 -7.61 15.04 -3.14
C GLY A 45 -6.71 14.95 -1.90
N VAL A 46 -5.87 13.92 -1.77
CA VAL A 46 -4.86 13.80 -0.70
C VAL A 46 -3.49 13.72 -1.34
N LEU A 47 -2.52 14.46 -0.79
CA LEU A 47 -1.14 14.37 -1.26
C LEU A 47 -0.57 12.98 -0.99
N PHE A 48 0.43 12.60 -1.77
CA PHE A 48 1.20 11.39 -1.55
C PHE A 48 1.73 11.33 -0.11
N ASP A 49 1.43 10.25 0.60
CA ASP A 49 1.90 10.06 1.98
C ASP A 49 2.61 8.71 2.16
N ILE A 50 3.74 8.74 2.88
CA ILE A 50 4.50 7.56 3.26
C ILE A 50 4.01 7.12 4.63
N LEU A 51 3.39 5.94 4.67
CA LEU A 51 2.72 5.45 5.86
C LEU A 51 3.71 5.11 6.97
N LEU A 52 3.25 5.32 8.20
CA LEU A 52 3.97 4.98 9.42
C LEU A 52 3.55 3.61 9.92
N ASN A 53 4.48 2.90 10.54
CA ASN A 53 4.19 1.68 11.29
C ASN A 53 3.68 2.00 12.71
N LYS A 54 3.40 0.96 13.50
CA LYS A 54 2.99 1.07 14.92
C LYS A 54 4.00 1.83 15.81
N ASP A 55 5.26 1.88 15.41
CA ASP A 55 6.34 2.56 16.13
C ASP A 55 6.59 3.99 15.59
N SER A 56 5.68 4.51 14.77
CA SER A 56 5.82 5.81 14.10
C SER A 56 7.06 5.93 13.20
N LYS A 57 7.47 4.82 12.56
CA LYS A 57 8.58 4.77 11.59
C LYS A 57 8.07 4.51 10.17
N ARG A 58 8.72 5.14 9.18
CA ARG A 58 8.43 4.98 7.73
C ARG A 58 9.13 3.79 7.06
N LYS A 59 10.00 3.09 7.79
CA LYS A 59 10.71 1.90 7.32
C LYS A 59 10.40 0.75 8.26
N ILE A 60 9.91 -0.35 7.71
CA ILE A 60 9.61 -1.58 8.43
C ILE A 60 10.69 -2.59 8.05
N GLN A 61 11.29 -3.28 9.02
CA GLN A 61 12.27 -4.34 8.71
C GLN A 61 11.60 -5.42 7.84
N SER A 62 12.27 -5.85 6.78
CA SER A 62 11.78 -6.92 5.88
C SER A 62 12.03 -8.31 6.48
N SER A 63 11.54 -8.52 7.69
CA SER A 63 11.78 -9.72 8.49
C SER A 63 10.47 -10.33 8.94
N VAL A 64 10.38 -11.67 8.85
CA VAL A 64 9.25 -12.46 9.33
C VAL A 64 9.77 -13.65 10.13
N VAL A 65 9.13 -13.92 11.26
CA VAL A 65 9.49 -15.03 12.15
C VAL A 65 8.23 -15.76 12.57
N TRP A 66 8.28 -17.08 12.60
CA TRP A 66 7.22 -17.93 13.11
C TRP A 66 7.47 -18.24 14.59
N LYS A 67 6.45 -18.02 15.41
CA LYS A 67 6.46 -18.33 16.85
C LYS A 67 5.25 -19.20 17.15
N ARG A 68 5.43 -20.53 17.11
CA ARG A 68 4.33 -21.52 17.19
C ARG A 68 3.30 -21.21 16.10
N ASP A 69 2.08 -20.85 16.49
CA ASP A 69 0.97 -20.57 15.57
C ASP A 69 0.95 -19.11 15.08
N ASP A 70 1.79 -18.24 15.65
CA ASP A 70 1.84 -16.81 15.32
C ASP A 70 2.97 -16.48 14.34
N ARG A 71 2.77 -15.42 13.55
CA ARG A 71 3.82 -14.79 12.75
C ARG A 71 4.09 -13.38 13.27
N LEU A 72 5.35 -13.10 13.54
CA LEU A 72 5.84 -11.76 13.87
C LEU A 72 6.49 -11.14 12.63
N PHE A 73 6.40 -9.81 12.52
CA PHE A 73 6.92 -9.05 11.39
C PHE A 73 7.77 -7.87 11.87
N GLY A 74 8.67 -7.41 11.01
CA GLY A 74 9.43 -6.19 11.25
C GLY A 74 10.31 -6.28 12.49
N THR A 75 10.31 -5.21 13.29
CA THR A 75 11.14 -5.11 14.50
C THR A 75 10.85 -6.23 15.50
N ASP A 76 9.59 -6.65 15.62
CA ASP A 76 9.21 -7.70 16.58
C ASP A 76 9.81 -9.06 16.20
N ALA A 77 9.89 -9.35 14.89
CA ALA A 77 10.54 -10.54 14.37
C ALA A 77 12.05 -10.53 14.66
N VAL A 78 12.72 -9.40 14.36
CA VAL A 78 14.16 -9.22 14.62
C VAL A 78 14.48 -9.38 16.11
N ASN A 79 13.67 -8.76 16.97
CA ASN A 79 13.87 -8.82 18.42
C ASN A 79 13.71 -10.24 18.97
N LEU A 80 12.74 -11.01 18.47
CA LEU A 80 12.54 -12.39 18.90
C LEU A 80 13.73 -13.28 18.54
N VAL A 81 14.26 -13.16 17.32
CA VAL A 81 15.43 -13.93 16.87
C VAL A 81 16.66 -13.57 17.70
N CYS A 82 16.90 -12.27 17.94
CA CYS A 82 18.02 -11.82 18.76
C CYS A 82 17.95 -12.40 20.18
N LEU A 83 16.76 -12.43 20.78
CA LEU A 83 16.56 -13.02 22.10
C LEU A 83 16.86 -14.53 22.12
N TYR A 84 16.34 -15.29 21.16
CA TYR A 84 16.62 -16.73 21.08
C TYR A 84 18.10 -17.04 20.88
N PHE A 85 18.77 -16.27 20.03
CA PHE A 85 20.21 -16.46 19.78
C PHE A 85 21.03 -16.17 21.03
N HIS A 86 20.74 -15.07 21.72
CA HIS A 86 21.43 -14.72 22.97
C HIS A 86 21.21 -15.75 24.10
N LEU A 87 19.99 -16.27 24.24
CA LEU A 87 19.69 -17.32 25.22
C LEU A 87 20.37 -18.65 24.89
N HIS A 88 20.57 -18.95 23.60
CA HIS A 88 21.28 -20.15 23.19
C HIS A 88 22.80 -20.03 23.43
N ASP A 89 23.39 -18.86 23.17
CA ASP A 89 24.82 -18.61 23.37
C ASP A 89 25.23 -18.46 24.85
N THR A 90 24.30 -18.08 25.72
CA THR A 90 24.55 -17.95 27.17
C THR A 90 24.36 -19.26 27.96
N CYS A 91 23.88 -20.32 27.32
CA CYS A 91 23.66 -21.63 27.94
C CYS A 91 24.82 -22.62 27.70
N HIS A 92 25.92 -22.16 27.12
CA HIS A 92 27.16 -22.91 26.92
C HIS A 92 28.28 -22.43 27.83
#